data_AF-A0A357MRS9-F1
#
_entry.id   AF-A0A357MRS9-F1
#
_cell.length_a   1.000
_cell.length_b   1.000
_cell.length_c   1.000
_cell.angle_alpha   90.00
_cell.angle_beta   90.00
_cell.angle_gamma   90.00
#
_symmetry.space_group_name_H-M   'P 1'
#
loop_
_entity.id
_entity.type
_entity.pdbx_description
1 polymer ?
#
loop_
_entity_poly.entity_id
_entity_poly.type
_entity_poly.pdbx_seq_one_letter_code
_entity_poly.pdbx_strand_id
1 'polypeptide(L)' 'KPHINIGTIGHVDHGKTTLTAAMTLVLASKFGGEIKKFDEIDNAP' A
#
# COMPACT_ATOMS: atom_id res chain seq x y z
N LYS A 1 -8.10 12.67 12.09
CA LYS A 1 -7.31 13.35 11.03
C LYS A 1 -8.13 13.29 9.73
N PRO A 2 -7.89 14.18 8.76
CA PRO A 2 -8.58 14.12 7.47
C PRO A 2 -8.40 12.74 6.81
N HIS A 3 -9.49 12.21 6.25
CA HIS A 3 -9.46 10.97 5.49
C HIS A 3 -9.18 11.29 4.02
N ILE A 4 -8.23 10.58 3.41
CA ILE A 4 -7.80 10.80 2.03
C ILE A 4 -7.85 9.47 1.29
N ASN A 5 -8.51 9.45 0.13
CA ASN A 5 -8.54 8.30 -0.77
C ASN A 5 -7.40 8.41 -1.79
N ILE A 6 -6.58 7.37 -1.92
CA ILE A 6 -5.44 7.32 -2.86
C ILE A 6 -5.35 5.94 -3.52
N GLY A 7 -4.64 5.87 -4.65
CA GLY A 7 -4.30 4.61 -5.33
C GLY A 7 -3.06 4.76 -6.22
N THR A 8 -2.33 3.66 -6.41
CA THR A 8 -1.17 3.59 -7.32
C THR A 8 -1.62 3.21 -8.74
N ILE A 9 -1.22 3.98 -9.75
CA ILE A 9 -1.54 3.72 -11.17
C ILE A 9 -0.26 3.55 -12.01
N GLY A 10 -0.34 2.85 -13.16
CA GLY A 10 0.81 2.59 -14.04
C GLY A 10 0.76 1.24 -14.78
N HIS A 11 1.69 1.03 -15.73
CA HIS A 11 1.77 -0.19 -16.56
C HIS A 11 1.91 -1.47 -15.73
N VAL A 12 1.52 -2.61 -16.30
CA VAL A 12 1.69 -3.93 -15.66
C VAL A 12 3.16 -4.16 -15.29
N ASP A 13 3.41 -4.89 -14.20
CA ASP A 13 4.75 -5.22 -13.68
C ASP A 13 5.65 -4.05 -13.26
N HIS A 14 5.15 -2.81 -13.24
CA HIS A 14 5.91 -1.64 -12.74
C HIS A 14 5.87 -1.47 -11.21
N GLY A 15 5.56 -2.54 -10.46
CA GLY A 15 5.72 -2.55 -9.00
C GLY A 15 4.70 -1.76 -8.18
N LYS A 16 3.49 -1.50 -8.71
CA LYS A 16 2.41 -0.77 -8.00
C LYS A 16 2.03 -1.43 -6.65
N THR A 17 1.84 -2.74 -6.66
CA THR A 17 1.52 -3.53 -5.46
C THR A 17 2.70 -3.55 -4.48
N THR A 18 3.93 -3.69 -4.98
CA THR A 18 5.16 -3.62 -4.19
C THR A 18 5.31 -2.26 -3.50
N LEU A 19 5.05 -1.17 -4.23
CA LEU A 19 5.09 0.19 -3.69
C LEU A 19 4.04 0.36 -2.58
N THR A 20 2.82 -0.12 -2.81
CA THR A 20 1.74 -0.04 -1.80
C THR A 20 2.11 -0.80 -0.53
N ALA A 21 2.67 -2.02 -0.65
CA ALA A 21 3.14 -2.80 0.49
C ALA A 21 4.25 -2.08 1.27
N ALA A 22 5.26 -1.55 0.56
CA ALA A 22 6.36 -0.80 1.15
C ALA A 22 5.88 0.47 1.88
N MET A 23 4.89 1.18 1.31
CA MET A 23 4.28 2.34 1.95
C MET A 23 3.64 1.98 3.29
N THR A 24 2.87 0.89 3.37
CA THR A 24 2.24 0.49 4.64
C THR A 24 3.28 0.15 5.71
N LEU A 25 4.35 -0.57 5.34
CA LEU A 25 5.44 -0.91 6.26
C LEU A 25 6.15 0.35 6.79
N VAL A 26 6.54 1.26 5.91
CA VAL A 26 7.29 2.48 6.29
C VAL A 26 6.43 3.40 7.14
N LEU A 27 5.17 3.60 6.76
CA LEU A 27 4.26 4.48 7.50
C LEU A 27 3.89 3.89 8.87
N ALA A 28 3.62 2.58 8.96
CA ALA A 28 3.40 1.91 10.23
C ALA A 28 4.63 1.99 11.14
N SER A 29 5.84 1.82 10.59
CA SER A 29 7.08 1.94 11.35
C SER A 29 7.32 3.37 11.87
N LYS A 30 6.98 4.38 11.06
CA LYS A 30 7.25 5.79 11.38
C LYS A 30 6.18 6.44 12.27
N PHE A 31 4.92 6.09 12.05
CA PHE A 31 3.76 6.78 12.64
C PHE A 31 2.83 5.86 13.44
N GLY A 32 3.12 4.56 13.50
CA GLY A 32 2.18 3.53 13.96
C GLY A 32 1.13 3.21 12.88
N GLY A 33 0.38 2.13 13.08
CA GLY A 33 -0.69 1.70 12.18
C GLY A 33 -0.57 0.25 11.75
N GLU A 34 -1.51 -0.19 10.91
CA GLU A 34 -1.55 -1.55 10.40
C GLU A 34 -0.64 -1.72 9.18
N ILE A 35 0.22 -2.74 9.23
CA ILE A 35 1.02 -3.18 8.10
C ILE A 35 0.13 -4.07 7.23
N LYS A 36 0.02 -3.77 5.93
CA LYS A 36 -0.64 -4.67 4.99
C LYS A 36 0.41 -5.43 4.20
N LYS A 37 0.29 -6.76 4.16
CA LYS A 37 1.16 -7.60 3.34
C LYS A 37 0.78 -7.48 1.87
N PHE A 38 1.74 -7.80 0.99
CA PHE A 38 1.54 -7.79 -0.46
C PHE A 38 0.30 -8.59 -0.86
N ASP A 39 0.17 -9.80 -0.30
CA ASP A 39 -0.93 -10.73 -0.57
C ASP A 39 -2.30 -10.18 -0.13
N GLU A 40 -2.35 -9.20 0.78
CA GLU A 40 -3.60 -8.56 1.22
C GLU A 40 -3.99 -7.35 0.35
N ILE A 41 -3.05 -6.85 -0.46
CA ILE A 41 -3.26 -5.75 -1.42
C ILE A 41 -3.68 -6.33 -2.77
N ASP A 42 -3.09 -7.47 -3.16
CA ASP A 42 -3.39 -8.19 -4.39
C ASP A 42 -4.58 -9.16 -4.25
N ASN A 43 -5.59 -8.73 -3.49
CA ASN A 43 -6.88 -9.40 -3.39
C ASN A 43 -7.95 -8.43 -3.87
N ALA A 44 -8.06 -8.26 -5.19
CA ALA A 44 -9.29 -7.80 -5.79
C ALA A 44 -10.28 -8.99 -5.81
N PRO A 45 -11.54 -8.84 -5.37
CA PRO A 45 -12.60 -9.78 -5.78
C PRO A 45 -12.82 -9.76 -7.30
#